data_AF-A0A847BV49-F1
#
_entry.id   AF-A0A847BV49-F1
#
_cell.length_a   1.000
_cell.length_b   1.000
_cell.length_c   1.000
_cell.angle_alpha   90.00
_cell.angle_beta   90.00
_cell.angle_gamma   90.00
#
_symmetry.space_group_name_H-M   'P 1'
#
loop_
_entity.id
_entity.type
_entity.pdbx_description
1 polymer ?
#
loop_
_entity_poly.entity_id
_entity_poly.type
_entity_poly.pdbx_seq_one_letter_code
_entity_poly.pdbx_strand_id
1 'polypeptide(L)'
;APKNFIVIKKAVEVQDSEKFARVTPSKTPTFRFTINFDHVAIGRQEYNFIFGKKAFLNEISRARTFGFLSDVQMLRSRGLALGGSLDNAVVMDEKKILNPEGLRFEDEFVRHKILDAIGDLALLGAPMIGDYESFAGSHHLNHLLTKAIFKDPSNYEIKTFSPEVESGYEKVFA
;
A
#
# COMPACT_ATOMS: atom_id res chain seq x y z
N ALA A 1 6.48 -27.36 1.61
CA ALA A 1 7.32 -26.82 2.70
C ALA A 1 6.48 -25.82 3.49
N PRO A 2 6.67 -25.67 4.81
CA PRO A 2 5.94 -24.70 5.62
C PRO A 2 6.19 -23.26 5.12
N LYS A 3 5.21 -22.37 5.27
CA LYS A 3 5.29 -21.00 4.76
C LYS A 3 6.18 -20.16 5.68
N ASN A 4 7.14 -19.45 5.10
CA ASN A 4 7.97 -18.49 5.85
C ASN A 4 7.24 -17.16 6.01
N PHE A 5 7.41 -16.52 7.15
CA PHE A 5 6.91 -15.20 7.49
C PHE A 5 8.05 -14.34 8.03
N ILE A 6 8.03 -13.04 7.73
CA ILE A 6 8.96 -12.05 8.27
C ILE A 6 8.26 -11.34 9.43
N VAL A 7 8.65 -11.67 10.66
CA VAL A 7 8.07 -11.09 11.88
C VAL A 7 8.89 -9.88 12.29
N ILE A 8 8.30 -8.69 12.28
CA ILE A 8 8.97 -7.46 12.71
C ILE A 8 9.20 -7.49 14.22
N LYS A 9 10.43 -7.20 14.66
CA LYS A 9 10.89 -7.25 16.05
C LYS A 9 11.18 -5.88 16.65
N LYS A 10 11.46 -4.89 15.81
CA LYS A 10 11.72 -3.49 16.21
C LYS A 10 11.03 -2.53 15.26
N ALA A 11 10.77 -1.32 15.73
CA ALA A 11 10.32 -0.25 14.86
C ALA A 11 11.41 0.11 13.86
N VAL A 12 11.07 0.17 12.58
CA VAL A 12 11.96 0.61 11.49
C VAL A 12 11.23 1.69 10.71
N GLU A 13 11.89 2.82 10.52
CA GLU A 13 11.34 3.97 9.79
C GLU A 13 12.34 4.47 8.76
N VAL A 14 11.81 4.86 7.61
CA VAL A 14 12.51 5.69 6.62
C VAL A 14 11.71 6.97 6.42
N GLN A 15 12.41 8.08 6.33
CA GLN A 15 11.83 9.41 6.24
C GLN A 15 12.47 10.18 5.08
N ASP A 16 11.65 10.92 4.36
CA ASP A 16 12.05 11.89 3.34
C ASP A 16 11.27 13.18 3.60
N SER A 17 11.96 14.17 4.20
CA SER A 17 11.36 15.42 4.66
C SER A 17 10.19 15.15 5.62
N GLU A 18 8.96 15.50 5.25
CA GLU A 18 7.74 15.25 6.03
C GLU A 18 7.11 13.87 5.78
N LYS A 19 7.54 13.16 4.74
CA LYS A 19 7.01 11.86 4.33
C LYS A 19 7.72 10.75 5.08
N PHE A 20 7.01 9.71 5.49
CA PHE A 20 7.63 8.55 6.12
C PHE A 20 6.91 7.26 5.74
N ALA A 21 7.65 6.15 5.86
CA ALA A 21 7.09 4.81 5.90
C ALA A 21 7.75 4.06 7.06
N ARG A 22 6.92 3.40 7.87
CA ARG A 22 7.32 2.78 9.13
C ARG A 22 6.71 1.39 9.25
N VAL A 23 7.47 0.47 9.83
CA VAL A 23 6.92 -0.79 10.36
C VAL A 23 7.15 -0.89 11.86
N THR A 24 6.21 -1.51 12.57
CA THR A 24 6.33 -1.79 14.00
C THR A 24 5.90 -3.22 14.34
N PRO A 25 6.43 -3.82 15.42
CA PRO A 25 5.98 -5.14 15.87
C PRO A 25 4.51 -5.13 16.25
N SER A 26 3.73 -6.06 15.70
CA SER A 26 2.30 -6.21 16.00
C SER A 26 1.86 -7.66 15.91
N LYS A 27 0.85 -8.02 16.71
CA LYS A 27 0.17 -9.32 16.64
C LYS A 27 -1.06 -9.28 15.73
N THR A 28 -1.50 -8.08 15.35
CA THR A 28 -2.67 -7.87 14.50
C THR A 28 -2.26 -6.92 13.39
N PRO A 29 -1.71 -7.44 12.28
CA PRO A 29 -1.14 -6.60 11.22
C PRO A 29 -2.15 -5.60 10.67
N THR A 30 -1.77 -4.32 10.67
CA THR A 30 -2.55 -3.24 10.08
C THR A 30 -1.75 -2.47 9.04
N PHE A 31 -2.45 -1.84 8.10
CA PHE A 31 -1.90 -0.87 7.16
C PHE A 31 -2.62 0.46 7.38
N ARG A 32 -1.93 1.41 8.00
CA ARG A 32 -2.37 2.79 8.09
C ARG A 32 -1.68 3.61 7.03
N PHE A 33 -2.47 4.29 6.21
CA PHE A 33 -1.94 5.19 5.19
C PHE A 33 -2.65 6.52 5.26
N THR A 34 -1.87 7.59 5.25
CA THR A 34 -2.36 8.95 5.10
C THR A 34 -1.83 9.54 3.81
N ILE A 35 -2.73 10.05 2.99
CA ILE A 35 -2.38 10.87 1.82
C ILE A 35 -2.75 12.33 2.09
N ASN A 36 -2.02 13.25 1.47
CA ASN A 36 -2.28 14.68 1.55
C ASN A 36 -2.00 15.31 0.20
N PHE A 37 -3.02 15.35 -0.66
CA PHE A 37 -2.92 15.95 -1.99
C PHE A 37 -3.55 17.34 -1.98
N ASP A 38 -2.84 18.30 -2.55
CA ASP A 38 -3.37 19.64 -2.82
C ASP A 38 -4.31 19.62 -4.03
N HIS A 39 -5.43 18.90 -3.88
CA HIS A 39 -6.44 18.75 -4.92
C HIS A 39 -7.82 18.58 -4.29
N VAL A 40 -8.79 19.37 -4.76
CA VAL A 40 -10.14 19.46 -4.17
C VAL A 40 -10.85 18.12 -4.11
N ALA A 41 -10.64 17.24 -5.10
CA ALA A 41 -11.28 15.93 -5.15
C ALA A 41 -10.60 14.84 -4.30
N ILE A 42 -9.38 15.08 -3.78
CA ILE A 42 -8.63 14.10 -2.99
C ILE A 42 -8.45 14.59 -1.56
N GLY A 43 -7.83 15.76 -1.39
CA GLY A 43 -7.51 16.36 -0.10
C GLY A 43 -6.62 15.47 0.77
N ARG A 44 -6.79 15.63 2.09
CA ARG A 44 -6.20 14.75 3.09
C ARG A 44 -7.14 13.59 3.37
N GLN A 45 -6.64 12.37 3.25
CA GLN A 45 -7.38 11.15 3.57
C GLN A 45 -6.52 10.24 4.44
N GLU A 46 -7.16 9.49 5.33
CA GLU A 46 -6.52 8.48 6.17
C GLU A 46 -7.38 7.22 6.16
N TYR A 47 -6.73 6.07 5.98
CA TYR A 47 -7.39 4.78 6.09
C TYR A 47 -6.55 3.83 6.93
N ASN A 48 -7.20 3.15 7.86
CA ASN A 48 -6.61 2.12 8.70
C ASN A 48 -7.21 0.76 8.35
N PHE A 49 -6.48 0.00 7.55
CA PHE A 49 -6.87 -1.31 7.08
C PHE A 49 -6.35 -2.41 8.02
N ILE A 50 -7.25 -3.19 8.62
CA ILE A 50 -6.86 -4.41 9.34
C ILE A 50 -6.63 -5.48 8.29
N PHE A 51 -5.39 -5.98 8.20
CA PHE A 51 -5.04 -6.92 7.14
C PHE A 51 -5.83 -8.22 7.29
N GLY A 52 -6.37 -8.69 6.18
CA GLY A 52 -7.19 -9.90 6.11
C GLY A 52 -7.46 -10.27 4.66
N LYS A 53 -7.48 -11.55 4.27
CA LYS A 53 -7.71 -11.91 2.85
C LYS A 53 -9.10 -11.49 2.37
N LYS A 54 -10.12 -11.80 3.18
CA LYS A 54 -11.51 -11.37 2.92
C LYS A 54 -11.62 -9.84 2.95
N ALA A 55 -10.97 -9.19 3.91
CA ALA A 55 -10.94 -7.73 4.02
C ALA A 55 -10.25 -7.11 2.80
N PHE A 56 -9.12 -7.66 2.35
CA PHE A 56 -8.39 -7.23 1.16
C PHE A 56 -9.27 -7.32 -0.09
N LEU A 57 -9.94 -8.46 -0.31
CA LEU A 57 -10.83 -8.64 -1.44
C LEU A 57 -11.97 -7.61 -1.45
N ASN A 58 -12.59 -7.35 -0.29
CA ASN A 58 -13.75 -6.48 -0.19
C ASN A 58 -13.41 -4.99 -0.16
N GLU A 59 -12.29 -4.62 0.47
CA GLU A 59 -11.99 -3.24 0.85
C GLU A 59 -10.86 -2.60 0.04
N ILE A 60 -9.90 -3.40 -0.47
CA ILE A 60 -8.65 -2.87 -1.07
C ILE A 60 -8.51 -3.25 -2.54
N SER A 61 -8.81 -4.51 -2.89
CA SER A 61 -8.47 -5.10 -4.19
C SER A 61 -9.07 -4.38 -5.41
N ARG A 62 -10.20 -3.69 -5.23
CA ARG A 62 -10.91 -2.99 -6.31
C ARG A 62 -10.50 -1.53 -6.47
N ALA A 63 -9.62 -0.99 -5.61
CA ALA A 63 -9.21 0.40 -5.65
C ALA A 63 -8.26 0.64 -6.84
N ARG A 64 -8.72 1.45 -7.80
CA ARG A 64 -7.99 1.73 -9.04
C ARG A 64 -6.84 2.70 -8.83
N THR A 65 -5.85 2.60 -9.71
CA THR A 65 -4.82 3.63 -9.84
C THR A 65 -5.42 4.94 -10.32
N PHE A 66 -4.72 6.05 -10.08
CA PHE A 66 -5.22 7.38 -10.38
C PHE A 66 -4.13 8.32 -10.88
N GLY A 67 -4.52 9.33 -11.63
CA GLY A 67 -3.61 10.35 -12.14
C GLY A 67 -4.31 11.57 -12.73
N PHE A 68 -3.54 12.63 -12.94
CA PHE A 68 -4.02 13.87 -13.55
C PHE A 68 -4.02 13.75 -15.08
N LEU A 69 -5.03 14.35 -15.72
CA LEU A 69 -5.16 14.34 -17.18
C LEU A 69 -3.93 14.94 -17.87
N SER A 70 -3.38 16.02 -17.32
CA SER A 70 -2.15 16.66 -17.79
C SER A 70 -0.96 15.70 -17.76
N ASP A 71 -0.79 14.94 -16.68
CA ASP A 71 0.27 13.95 -16.54
C ASP A 71 0.10 12.79 -17.52
N VAL A 72 -1.13 12.30 -17.70
CA VAL A 72 -1.43 11.24 -18.66
C VAL A 72 -1.10 11.70 -20.09
N GLN A 73 -1.47 12.92 -20.47
CA GLN A 73 -1.15 13.50 -21.78
C GLN A 73 0.36 13.68 -21.98
N MET A 74 1.07 14.17 -20.96
CA MET A 74 2.52 14.30 -20.98
C MET A 74 3.22 12.93 -21.10
N LEU A 75 2.78 11.92 -20.36
CA LEU A 75 3.36 10.58 -20.44
C LEU A 75 3.15 9.99 -21.84
N ARG A 76 1.96 10.16 -22.42
CA ARG A 76 1.66 9.70 -23.78
C ARG A 76 2.50 10.37 -24.85
N SER A 77 2.76 11.67 -24.73
CA SER A 77 3.64 12.38 -25.68
C SER A 77 5.09 11.88 -25.64
N ARG A 78 5.48 11.18 -24.57
CA ARG A 78 6.79 10.51 -24.40
C ARG A 78 6.75 9.01 -24.67
N GLY A 79 5.65 8.48 -25.21
CA GLY A 79 5.50 7.04 -25.48
C GLY A 79 5.24 6.18 -24.24
N LEU A 80 4.88 6.78 -23.10
CA LEU A 80 4.51 6.09 -21.85
C LEU A 80 2.99 6.10 -21.64
N ALA A 81 2.50 5.25 -20.73
CA ALA A 81 1.07 5.15 -20.40
C ALA A 81 0.13 4.99 -21.63
N LEU A 82 0.62 4.35 -22.70
CA LEU A 82 -0.11 4.25 -23.98
C LEU A 82 -1.46 3.55 -23.86
N GLY A 83 -1.55 2.55 -22.97
CA GLY A 83 -2.78 1.82 -22.64
C GLY A 83 -3.66 2.45 -21.56
N GLY A 84 -3.32 3.64 -21.03
CA GLY A 84 -4.14 4.31 -20.03
C GLY A 84 -5.49 4.75 -20.60
N SER A 85 -6.58 4.41 -19.91
CA SER A 85 -7.94 4.83 -20.21
C SER A 85 -8.76 5.05 -18.93
N LEU A 86 -9.96 5.62 -19.06
CA LEU A 86 -10.89 5.76 -17.93
C LEU A 86 -11.36 4.39 -17.39
N ASP A 87 -11.24 3.32 -18.17
CA ASP A 87 -11.64 1.97 -17.74
C ASP A 87 -10.67 1.36 -16.72
N ASN A 88 -9.40 1.76 -16.77
CA ASN A 88 -8.32 1.19 -15.96
C ASN A 88 -7.70 2.16 -14.95
N ALA A 89 -8.02 3.46 -15.02
CA ALA A 89 -7.55 4.45 -14.07
C ALA A 89 -8.66 5.46 -13.71
N VAL A 90 -8.59 5.98 -12.48
CA VAL A 90 -9.32 7.19 -12.09
C VAL A 90 -8.54 8.40 -12.60
N VAL A 91 -9.12 9.13 -13.55
CA VAL A 91 -8.48 10.32 -14.12
C VAL A 91 -9.22 11.57 -13.65
N MET A 92 -8.46 12.60 -13.32
CA MET A 92 -9.01 13.89 -12.90
C MET A 92 -8.37 15.05 -13.65
N ASP A 93 -9.14 16.11 -13.86
CA ASP A 93 -8.61 17.43 -14.21
C ASP A 93 -8.30 18.22 -12.92
N GLU A 94 -8.04 19.53 -13.03
CA GLU A 94 -7.72 20.41 -11.88
C GLU A 94 -8.86 20.57 -10.85
N LYS A 95 -10.07 20.11 -11.18
CA LYS A 95 -11.29 20.42 -10.41
C LYS A 95 -12.12 19.19 -10.07
N LYS A 96 -12.13 18.16 -10.92
CA LYS A 96 -13.07 17.03 -10.79
C LYS A 96 -12.50 15.72 -11.34
N ILE A 97 -13.13 14.63 -10.88
CA ILE A 97 -12.98 13.29 -11.44
C ILE A 97 -13.70 13.23 -12.80
N LEU A 98 -13.07 12.60 -13.79
CA LEU A 98 -13.56 12.51 -15.16
C LEU A 98 -14.29 11.19 -15.46
N ASN A 99 -14.10 10.17 -14.62
CA ASN A 99 -14.80 8.89 -14.71
C ASN A 99 -16.32 9.08 -14.55
N PRO A 100 -17.16 8.78 -15.57
CA PRO A 100 -18.61 8.98 -15.49
C PRO A 100 -19.29 8.20 -14.36
N GLU A 101 -18.75 7.01 -14.05
CA GLU A 101 -19.20 6.15 -12.96
C GLU A 101 -18.70 6.58 -11.57
N GLY A 102 -17.83 7.60 -11.52
CA GLY A 102 -17.23 8.09 -10.29
C GLY A 102 -16.23 7.12 -9.67
N LEU A 103 -16.15 7.14 -8.34
CA LEU A 103 -15.28 6.26 -7.55
C LEU A 103 -15.99 4.97 -7.15
N ARG A 104 -15.23 3.89 -6.99
CA ARG A 104 -15.71 2.62 -6.42
C ARG A 104 -15.84 2.69 -4.89
N PHE A 105 -15.07 3.56 -4.27
CA PHE A 105 -15.06 3.87 -2.85
C PHE A 105 -14.89 5.38 -2.66
N GLU A 106 -15.49 5.98 -1.65
CA GLU A 106 -15.33 7.43 -1.38
C GLU A 106 -13.86 7.81 -1.12
N ASP A 107 -13.11 6.87 -0.57
CA ASP A 107 -11.70 6.91 -0.18
C ASP A 107 -10.82 6.02 -1.11
N GLU A 108 -11.21 5.86 -2.39
CA GLU A 108 -10.52 4.98 -3.36
C GLU A 108 -9.03 5.31 -3.51
N PHE A 109 -8.62 6.58 -3.39
CA PHE A 109 -7.22 7.03 -3.54
C PHE A 109 -6.30 6.48 -2.44
N VAL A 110 -6.69 6.61 -1.17
CA VAL A 110 -5.89 6.11 -0.04
C VAL A 110 -5.91 4.58 0.02
N ARG A 111 -7.04 3.95 -0.34
CA ARG A 111 -7.13 2.48 -0.48
C ARG A 111 -6.18 1.96 -1.55
N HIS A 112 -6.07 2.66 -2.69
CA HIS A 112 -5.11 2.30 -3.73
C HIS A 112 -3.67 2.43 -3.23
N LYS A 113 -3.36 3.44 -2.39
CA LYS A 113 -2.02 3.54 -1.80
C LYS A 113 -1.70 2.43 -0.79
N ILE A 114 -2.70 1.90 -0.10
CA ILE A 114 -2.55 0.66 0.68
C ILE A 114 -2.32 -0.54 -0.24
N LEU A 115 -3.05 -0.64 -1.36
CA LEU A 115 -2.83 -1.69 -2.37
C LEU A 115 -1.39 -1.66 -2.91
N ASP A 116 -0.88 -0.47 -3.26
CA ASP A 116 0.52 -0.24 -3.66
C ASP A 116 1.49 -0.70 -2.58
N ALA A 117 1.29 -0.28 -1.32
CA ALA A 117 2.17 -0.63 -0.20
C ALA A 117 2.20 -2.14 0.08
N ILE A 118 1.05 -2.83 0.01
CA ILE A 118 0.97 -4.29 0.13
C ILE A 118 1.81 -4.95 -0.96
N GLY A 119 1.69 -4.47 -2.22
CA GLY A 119 2.48 -4.96 -3.34
C GLY A 119 3.99 -4.73 -3.17
N ASP A 120 4.39 -3.53 -2.76
CA ASP A 120 5.80 -3.19 -2.55
C ASP A 120 6.44 -4.02 -1.42
N LEU A 121 5.73 -4.19 -0.29
CA LEU A 121 6.23 -5.00 0.82
C LEU A 121 6.27 -6.50 0.49
N ALA A 122 5.53 -6.98 -0.50
CA ALA A 122 5.63 -8.36 -0.97
C ALA A 122 7.04 -8.68 -1.51
N LEU A 123 7.82 -7.67 -1.91
CA LEU A 123 9.21 -7.80 -2.34
C LEU A 123 10.16 -8.20 -1.20
N LEU A 124 9.71 -8.21 0.06
CA LEU A 124 10.43 -8.84 1.16
C LEU A 124 10.61 -10.36 0.96
N GLY A 125 9.86 -10.99 0.05
CA GLY A 125 9.98 -12.40 -0.31
C GLY A 125 9.19 -13.37 0.57
N ALA A 126 8.55 -12.86 1.63
CA ALA A 126 7.62 -13.58 2.49
C ALA A 126 6.62 -12.60 3.13
N PRO A 127 5.40 -13.04 3.50
CA PRO A 127 4.46 -12.16 4.18
C PRO A 127 5.04 -11.59 5.48
N MET A 128 4.83 -10.29 5.67
CA MET A 128 5.27 -9.57 6.85
C MET A 128 4.22 -9.65 7.96
N ILE A 129 4.66 -9.86 9.21
CA ILE A 129 3.84 -9.73 10.41
C ILE A 129 4.35 -8.51 11.20
N GLY A 130 3.53 -7.47 11.21
CA GLY A 130 3.78 -6.18 11.84
C GLY A 130 2.76 -5.17 11.34
N ASP A 131 2.71 -4.00 11.97
CA ASP A 131 1.95 -2.87 11.44
C ASP A 131 2.80 -2.12 10.42
N TYR A 132 2.15 -1.58 9.40
CA TYR A 132 2.69 -0.62 8.46
C TYR A 132 1.97 0.71 8.63
N GLU A 133 2.72 1.79 8.74
CA GLU A 133 2.21 3.16 8.81
C GLU A 133 2.96 4.05 7.82
N SER A 134 2.24 4.92 7.11
CA SER A 134 2.84 5.79 6.11
C SER A 134 2.10 7.11 5.98
N PHE A 135 2.87 8.19 5.87
CA PHE A 135 2.38 9.51 5.51
C PHE A 135 2.98 9.93 4.18
N ALA A 136 2.10 10.14 3.18
CA ALA A 136 2.47 10.51 1.82
C ALA A 136 3.57 9.60 1.22
N GLY A 137 3.54 8.31 1.56
CA GLY A 137 4.52 7.33 1.08
C GLY A 137 4.47 7.12 -0.44
N SER A 138 5.60 6.66 -0.98
CA SER A 138 5.79 6.36 -2.39
C SER A 138 6.43 4.98 -2.55
N HIS A 139 6.41 4.41 -3.76
CA HIS A 139 7.14 3.18 -4.06
C HIS A 139 8.63 3.27 -3.71
N HIS A 140 9.23 4.45 -3.91
CA HIS A 140 10.62 4.68 -3.51
C HIS A 140 10.81 4.54 -1.99
N LEU A 141 9.93 5.16 -1.21
CA LEU A 141 10.00 5.11 0.25
C LEU A 141 9.71 3.70 0.78
N ASN A 142 8.76 2.98 0.19
CA ASN A 142 8.49 1.57 0.52
C ASN A 142 9.70 0.69 0.21
N HIS A 143 10.38 0.90 -0.92
CA HIS A 143 11.63 0.18 -1.25
C HIS A 143 12.78 0.51 -0.30
N LEU A 144 12.92 1.76 0.13
CA LEU A 144 13.89 2.12 1.15
C LEU A 144 13.58 1.43 2.48
N LEU A 145 12.30 1.30 2.83
CA LEU A 145 11.85 0.61 4.03
C LEU A 145 12.20 -0.89 3.99
N THR A 146 11.96 -1.58 2.87
CA THR A 146 12.32 -3.00 2.74
C THR A 146 13.83 -3.22 2.91
N LYS A 147 14.65 -2.33 2.33
CA LYS A 147 16.10 -2.32 2.55
C LYS A 147 16.47 -2.05 4.01
N ALA A 148 15.81 -1.09 4.66
CA ALA A 148 16.07 -0.73 6.05
C ALA A 148 15.74 -1.87 7.02
N ILE A 149 14.65 -2.61 6.76
CA ILE A 149 14.30 -3.82 7.53
C ILE A 149 15.44 -4.83 7.48
N PHE A 150 15.96 -5.14 6.29
CA PHE A 150 17.03 -6.11 6.12
C PHE A 150 18.44 -5.62 6.51
N LYS A 151 18.61 -4.32 6.78
CA LYS A 151 19.91 -3.74 7.14
C LYS A 151 20.43 -4.25 8.49
N ASP A 152 19.53 -4.54 9.44
CA ASP A 152 19.86 -5.06 10.76
C ASP A 152 19.05 -6.34 11.02
N PRO A 153 19.71 -7.52 11.16
CA PRO A 153 19.03 -8.78 11.45
C PRO A 153 18.20 -8.77 12.75
N SER A 154 18.44 -7.83 13.67
CA SER A 154 17.63 -7.67 14.88
C SER A 154 16.28 -6.99 14.66
N ASN A 155 16.04 -6.45 13.45
CA ASN A 155 14.75 -5.83 13.08
C ASN A 155 13.66 -6.86 12.80
N TYR A 156 14.02 -8.08 12.41
CA TYR A 156 13.07 -9.09 11.97
C TYR A 156 13.49 -10.50 12.36
N GLU A 157 12.56 -11.44 12.29
CA GLU A 157 12.79 -12.86 12.51
C GLU A 157 12.03 -13.64 11.44
N ILE A 158 12.68 -14.58 10.76
CA ILE A 158 11.99 -15.47 9.83
C ILE A 158 11.41 -16.63 10.63
N LYS A 159 10.09 -16.82 10.55
CA LYS A 159 9.38 -17.92 11.22
C LYS A 159 8.56 -18.73 10.25
N THR A 160 8.46 -20.01 10.54
CA THR A 160 7.38 -20.88 10.07
C THR A 160 6.41 -21.10 11.23
N PHE A 161 5.12 -21.11 10.97
CA PHE A 161 4.11 -21.43 11.99
C PHE A 161 3.61 -22.87 11.79
N SER A 162 3.11 -23.50 12.85
CA SER A 162 2.38 -24.77 12.71
C SER A 162 1.06 -24.51 11.95
N PRO A 163 0.47 -25.51 11.26
CA PRO A 163 -0.77 -25.34 10.50
C PRO A 163 -1.93 -24.71 11.29
N GLU A 164 -1.98 -24.92 12.61
CA GLU A 164 -3.01 -24.39 13.51
C GLU A 164 -2.87 -22.88 13.74
N VAL A 165 -1.63 -22.41 13.92
CA VAL A 165 -1.28 -20.98 14.08
C VAL A 165 -1.24 -20.29 12.72
N GLU A 166 -0.83 -21.02 11.67
CA GLU A 166 -1.04 -20.62 10.29
C GLU A 166 -2.52 -20.34 10.06
N SER A 167 -3.49 -21.16 10.50
CA SER A 167 -4.93 -20.87 10.29
C SER A 167 -5.40 -19.49 10.83
N GLY A 168 -4.78 -19.00 11.91
CA GLY A 168 -5.05 -17.67 12.47
C GLY A 168 -4.49 -16.54 11.61
N TYR A 169 -3.28 -16.73 11.08
CA TYR A 169 -2.66 -15.82 10.10
C TYR A 169 -3.14 -16.07 8.66
N GLU A 170 -3.68 -17.23 8.32
CA GLU A 170 -4.24 -17.60 7.03
C GLU A 170 -5.64 -17.02 6.92
N LYS A 171 -6.43 -16.91 7.98
CA LYS A 171 -7.60 -16.02 7.94
C LYS A 171 -7.22 -14.56 7.60
N VAL A 172 -5.97 -14.20 7.93
CA VAL A 172 -5.37 -12.90 7.62
C VAL A 172 -4.74 -12.86 6.21
N PHE A 173 -4.16 -13.96 5.70
CA PHE A 173 -3.37 -14.02 4.45
C PHE A 173 -3.86 -15.03 3.37
N ALA A 174 -4.92 -15.79 3.60
CA ALA A 174 -5.43 -16.91 2.80
C ALA A 174 -6.93 -16.85 2.54
#